data_AF-A0A6V7IJD5-F1
#
_entry.id   AF-A0A6V7IJD5-F1
#
_cell.length_a   1.000
_cell.length_b   1.000
_cell.length_c   1.000
_cell.angle_alpha   90.00
_cell.angle_beta   90.00
_cell.angle_gamma   90.00
#
_symmetry.space_group_name_H-M   'P 1'
#
loop_
_entity.id
_entity.type
_entity.pdbx_description
1 polymer ?
#
loop_
_entity_poly.entity_id
_entity_poly.type
_entity_poly.pdbx_seq_one_letter_code
_entity_poly.pdbx_strand_id
1 'polypeptide(L)'
;KSISAVSMIGGTSGFGISKAIQGVVRFVQTPKGCIVDGTVDGLSPGAHGIHVHECGDISGGCETVGDHFNPHDATHGGPDDDISQR
;
A
#
# COMPACT_ATOMS: atom_id res chain seq x y z
N LYS A 1 17.92 -0.87 -16.04
CA LYS A 1 16.76 -1.82 -16.04
C LYS A 1 15.66 -1.12 -15.26
N SER A 2 14.49 -0.88 -15.85
CA SER A 2 13.37 -0.29 -15.12
C SER A 2 12.71 -1.39 -14.27
N ILE A 3 12.45 -1.10 -13.00
CA ILE A 3 11.83 -2.05 -12.06
C ILE A 3 10.39 -1.58 -11.88
N SER A 4 9.45 -2.49 -12.08
CA SER A 4 8.02 -2.22 -11.93
C SER A 4 7.38 -3.32 -11.10
N ALA A 5 6.33 -2.96 -10.37
CA ALA A 5 5.50 -3.89 -9.60
C ALA A 5 4.03 -3.47 -9.66
N VAL A 6 3.14 -4.40 -9.29
CA VAL A 6 1.69 -4.16 -9.21
C VAL A 6 1.16 -4.82 -7.94
N SER A 7 0.25 -4.13 -7.26
CA SER A 7 -0.52 -4.65 -6.14
C SER A 7 -2.02 -4.55 -6.43
N MET A 8 -2.76 -5.60 -6.10
CA MET A 8 -4.22 -5.67 -6.20
C MET A 8 -4.82 -5.55 -4.80
N ILE A 9 -5.78 -4.65 -4.64
CA ILE A 9 -6.55 -4.45 -3.40
C ILE A 9 -7.90 -5.11 -3.63
N GLY A 10 -8.31 -6.05 -2.77
CA GLY A 10 -9.59 -6.75 -2.97
C GLY A 10 -9.77 -8.03 -2.14
N GLY A 11 -9.33 -8.04 -0.89
CA GLY A 11 -9.39 -9.22 0.00
C GLY A 11 -8.23 -10.21 -0.19
N THR A 12 -8.34 -11.38 0.43
CA THR A 12 -7.27 -12.41 0.55
C THR A 12 -6.85 -13.05 -0.78
N SER A 13 -7.59 -12.83 -1.86
CA SER A 13 -7.33 -13.40 -3.20
C SER A 13 -7.10 -12.33 -4.27
N GLY A 14 -7.15 -11.04 -3.92
CA GLY A 14 -7.14 -9.94 -4.89
C GLY A 14 -8.42 -9.86 -5.76
N PHE A 15 -9.48 -10.60 -5.41
CA PHE A 15 -10.77 -10.62 -6.10
C PHE A 15 -11.93 -10.58 -5.10
N GLY A 16 -12.67 -9.48 -5.07
CA GLY A 16 -13.84 -9.28 -4.22
C GLY A 16 -15.15 -9.73 -4.88
N ILE A 17 -15.82 -10.72 -4.30
CA ILE A 17 -17.20 -11.09 -4.66
C ILE A 17 -18.17 -10.17 -3.91
N SER A 18 -18.66 -9.13 -4.60
CA SER A 18 -19.67 -8.14 -4.20
C SER A 18 -19.19 -6.95 -3.36
N LYS A 19 -19.39 -5.73 -3.88
CA LYS A 19 -19.34 -4.39 -3.21
C LYS A 19 -18.18 -4.10 -2.22
N ALA A 20 -17.14 -4.92 -2.21
CA ALA A 20 -15.98 -4.73 -1.35
C ALA A 20 -15.05 -3.65 -1.91
N ILE A 21 -14.32 -2.97 -1.03
CA ILE A 21 -13.26 -2.03 -1.40
C ILE A 21 -12.24 -2.78 -2.26
N GLN A 22 -11.96 -2.27 -3.44
CA GLN A 22 -11.08 -2.92 -4.41
C GLN A 22 -10.28 -1.90 -5.21
N GLY A 23 -9.13 -2.29 -5.73
CA GLY A 23 -8.26 -1.37 -6.45
C GLY A 23 -7.03 -2.02 -7.05
N VAL A 24 -6.29 -1.22 -7.82
CA VAL A 24 -5.01 -1.61 -8.41
C VAL A 24 -4.03 -0.48 -8.21
N VAL A 25 -2.84 -0.80 -7.72
CA VAL A 25 -1.73 0.14 -7.54
C VAL A 25 -0.52 -0.36 -8.33
N ARG A 26 0.07 0.52 -9.13
CA ARG A 26 1.25 0.28 -9.96
C ARG A 26 2.42 1.06 -9.41
N PHE A 27 3.58 0.42 -9.43
CA PHE A 27 4.84 0.99 -8.98
C PHE A 27 5.81 1.00 -10.15
N VAL A 28 6.46 2.14 -10.37
CA VAL A 28 7.50 2.28 -11.39
C VAL A 28 8.70 3.00 -10.80
N GLN A 29 9.84 2.31 -10.74
CA GLN A 29 11.09 2.92 -10.29
C GLN A 29 11.67 3.82 -11.37
N THR A 30 11.88 5.09 -11.01
CA THR A 30 12.57 6.09 -11.83
C THR A 30 13.87 6.52 -11.16
N PRO A 31 14.77 7.24 -11.87
CA PRO A 31 15.95 7.83 -11.25
C PRO A 31 15.66 8.84 -10.13
N LYS A 32 14.43 9.39 -10.07
CA LYS A 32 14.02 10.39 -9.06
C LYS A 32 13.23 9.79 -7.89
N GLY A 33 12.94 8.49 -7.92
CA GLY A 33 12.09 7.83 -6.92
C GLY A 33 11.10 6.86 -7.55
N CYS A 34 10.25 6.25 -6.72
CA CYS A 34 9.19 5.35 -7.16
C CYS A 34 7.91 6.15 -7.41
N ILE A 35 7.35 6.02 -8.62
CA ILE A 35 6.01 6.52 -8.92
C ILE A 35 5.01 5.47 -8.44
N VAL A 36 4.04 5.91 -7.64
CA VAL A 36 2.91 5.09 -7.17
C VAL A 36 1.64 5.65 -7.82
N ASP A 37 1.00 4.84 -8.66
CA ASP A 37 -0.17 5.24 -9.43
C ASP A 37 -1.25 4.16 -9.34
N GLY A 38 -2.47 4.53 -8.96
CA GLY A 38 -3.51 3.54 -8.73
C GLY A 38 -4.90 4.13 -8.57
N THR A 39 -5.87 3.22 -8.52
CA THR A 39 -7.29 3.54 -8.31
C THR A 39 -7.87 2.58 -7.29
N VAL A 40 -8.69 3.10 -6.37
CA VAL A 40 -9.44 2.33 -5.37
C VAL A 40 -10.89 2.76 -5.43
N ASP A 41 -11.79 1.80 -5.49
CA ASP A 41 -13.23 1.99 -5.59
C ASP A 41 -13.96 1.41 -4.36
N GLY A 42 -15.17 1.90 -4.11
CA GLY A 42 -16.01 1.47 -3.00
C GLY A 42 -15.69 2.10 -1.63
N LEU A 43 -14.76 3.07 -1.58
CA LEU A 43 -14.45 3.84 -0.37
C LEU A 43 -15.57 4.82 -0.02
N SER A 44 -15.78 5.04 1.28
CA SER A 44 -16.60 6.16 1.74
C SER A 44 -15.95 7.50 1.39
N PRO A 45 -16.71 8.60 1.21
CA PRO A 45 -16.12 9.92 1.00
C PRO A 45 -15.24 10.34 2.19
N GLY A 46 -14.04 10.85 1.90
CA GLY A 46 -13.09 11.31 2.91
C GLY A 46 -11.66 10.93 2.57
N ALA A 47 -10.73 11.29 3.46
CA ALA A 47 -9.34 10.86 3.37
C ALA A 47 -9.19 9.42 3.86
N HIS A 48 -8.39 8.64 3.15
CA HIS A 48 -8.04 7.26 3.51
C HIS A 48 -6.51 7.12 3.51
N GLY A 49 -5.97 6.46 4.53
CA GLY A 49 -4.53 6.17 4.61
C GLY A 49 -4.13 5.09 3.62
N ILE A 50 -2.91 5.22 3.07
CA ILE A 50 -2.31 4.19 2.22
C ILE A 50 -0.89 3.94 2.72
N HIS A 51 -0.62 2.69 3.14
CA HIS A 51 0.65 2.30 3.74
C HIS A 51 1.17 1.02 3.10
N VAL A 52 2.49 0.87 3.11
CA VAL A 52 3.15 -0.41 2.82
C VAL A 52 3.33 -1.11 4.17
N HIS A 53 2.80 -2.32 4.28
CA HIS A 53 2.99 -3.15 5.46
C HIS A 53 4.23 -4.03 5.33
N GLU A 54 4.80 -4.46 6.46
CA GLU A 54 6.06 -5.21 6.50
C GLU A 54 5.94 -6.64 5.96
N CYS A 55 4.77 -7.27 6.09
CA CYS A 55 4.53 -8.64 5.66
C CYS A 55 3.57 -8.69 4.46
N GLY A 56 3.92 -9.49 3.46
CA GLY A 56 3.04 -9.85 2.35
C GLY A 56 2.08 -11.01 2.67
N ASP A 57 1.92 -11.37 3.94
CA ASP A 57 1.04 -12.47 4.36
C ASP A 57 -0.41 -12.00 4.48
N ILE A 58 -1.22 -12.40 3.51
CA ILE A 58 -2.66 -12.12 3.47
C ILE A 58 -3.51 -13.34 3.82
N SER A 59 -2.91 -14.39 4.41
CA SER A 59 -3.63 -15.63 4.77
C SER A 59 -4.75 -15.38 5.79
N GLY A 60 -4.56 -14.42 6.71
CA GLY A 60 -5.58 -13.90 7.62
C GLY A 60 -6.19 -12.57 7.19
N GLY A 61 -6.07 -12.19 5.91
CA GLY A 61 -6.49 -10.87 5.43
C GLY A 61 -5.55 -9.76 5.91
N CYS A 62 -6.12 -8.62 6.30
CA CYS A 62 -5.33 -7.48 6.77
C CYS A 62 -4.81 -7.65 8.20
N GLU A 63 -5.19 -8.70 8.92
CA GLU A 63 -4.73 -8.93 10.30
C GLU A 63 -3.31 -9.50 10.35
N THR A 64 -2.83 -10.10 9.26
CA THR A 64 -1.54 -10.81 9.19
C THR A 64 -0.45 -10.07 8.41
N VAL A 65 -0.74 -8.85 7.93
CA VAL A 65 0.24 -8.05 7.16
C VAL A 65 1.27 -7.36 8.07
N GLY A 66 1.10 -7.42 9.39
CA GLY A 66 2.00 -6.79 10.36
C GLY A 66 1.87 -5.27 10.41
N ASP A 67 2.88 -4.61 10.98
CA ASP A 67 2.92 -3.15 11.12
C ASP A 67 3.28 -2.45 9.80
N HIS A 68 3.37 -1.12 9.83
CA HIS A 68 3.94 -0.35 8.72
C HIS A 68 5.38 -0.80 8.48
N PHE A 69 5.76 -0.96 7.21
CA PHE A 69 7.14 -1.26 6.84
C PHE A 69 8.06 -0.11 7.30
N ASN A 70 8.84 -0.35 8.35
CA ASN A 70 9.65 0.66 9.01
C ASN A 70 11.12 0.19 9.16
N PRO A 71 11.92 0.22 8.08
CA PRO A 71 13.30 -0.23 8.13
C PRO A 71 14.23 0.68 8.95
N HIS A 72 13.74 1.83 9.42
CA HIS A 72 14.51 2.84 10.12
C HIS A 72 14.14 2.99 11.61
N ASP A 73 13.18 2.21 12.10
CA ASP A 73 12.64 2.31 13.47
C ASP A 73 12.22 3.77 13.81
N ALA A 74 11.59 4.42 12.85
CA ALA A 74 11.14 5.81 12.93
C ALA A 74 9.72 5.91 13.51
N THR A 75 9.35 7.09 14.01
CA THR A 75 7.95 7.37 14.35
C THR A 75 7.13 7.62 13.09
N HIS A 76 5.84 7.27 13.12
CA HIS A 76 4.97 7.43 11.96
C HIS A 76 4.82 8.89 11.52
N GLY A 77 4.92 9.12 10.22
CA GLY A 77 4.52 10.37 9.58
C GLY A 77 4.24 10.23 8.09
N GLY A 78 4.17 11.37 7.41
CA GLY A 78 3.80 11.48 6.02
C GLY A 78 4.96 11.27 5.03
N PRO A 79 4.66 11.19 3.71
CA PRO A 79 5.67 10.98 2.68
C PRO A 79 6.73 12.08 2.57
N ASP A 80 6.38 13.31 2.98
CA ASP A 80 7.23 14.51 2.93
C ASP A 80 7.93 14.82 4.26
N ASP A 81 7.67 14.01 5.31
CA ASP A 81 8.34 14.16 6.60
C ASP A 81 9.79 13.61 6.54
N ASP A 82 10.61 14.02 7.50
CA ASP A 82 11.99 13.56 7.63
C ASP A 82 12.06 12.03 7.84
N ILE A 83 13.18 11.41 7.48
CA ILE A 83 13.35 9.95 7.60
C ILE A 83 13.22 9.43 9.04
N SER A 84 13.43 10.29 10.04
CA SER A 84 13.20 9.99 11.46
C SER A 84 11.71 10.03 11.87
N GLN A 85 10.83 10.49 10.98
CA GLN A 85 9.40 10.72 11.19
C GLN A 85 8.57 10.16 10.03
N ARG A 86 8.98 9.06 9.41
CA ARG A 86 8.32 8.47 8.23
C ARG A 86 8.14 6.97 8.37
#